data_AF-A0A1I8BPT1-F1
#
_entry.id   AF-A0A1I8BPT1-F1
#
_cell.length_a   1.000
_cell.length_b   1.000
_cell.length_c   1.000
_cell.angle_alpha   90.00
_cell.angle_beta   90.00
_cell.angle_gamma   90.00
#
_symmetry.space_group_name_H-M   'P 1'
#
loop_
_entity.id
_entity.type
_entity.pdbx_description
1 polymer ?
#
loop_
_entity_poly.entity_id
_entity_poly.type
_entity_poly.pdbx_seq_one_letter_code
_entity_poly.pdbx_strand_id
1 'polypeptide(L)'
;MVVKLVSVLLFLFSVAELFYEGQAQMVKQCLCSQTEPCANKYMGALEPCIESCQHHLQALGGNFGALKQCFKSKQNLIQSAIQCTQGQNKNA
;
A
#
# COMPACT_ATOMS: atom_id res chain seq x y z
N MET A 1 6.50 48.49 33.86
CA MET A 1 7.47 47.56 33.23
C MET A 1 6.98 46.12 33.20
N VAL A 2 6.38 45.60 34.28
CA VAL A 2 5.89 44.20 34.39
C VAL A 2 4.91 43.78 33.29
N VAL A 3 3.94 44.62 32.94
CA VAL A 3 2.91 44.29 31.92
C VAL A 3 3.51 44.09 30.51
N LYS A 4 4.54 44.84 30.16
CA LYS A 4 5.25 44.68 28.87
C LYS A 4 6.05 43.38 28.82
N LEU A 5 6.63 42.98 29.95
CA LEU A 5 7.40 41.74 30.07
C LEU A 5 6.51 40.50 29.92
N VAL A 6 5.34 40.52 30.57
CA VAL A 6 4.34 39.43 30.48
C VAL A 6 3.81 39.29 29.05
N SER A 7 3.53 40.42 28.38
CA SER A 7 3.03 40.40 27.00
C SER A 7 4.05 39.86 26.00
N VAL A 8 5.35 40.12 26.21
CA VAL A 8 6.43 39.58 25.36
C VAL A 8 6.62 38.08 25.59
N LEU A 9 6.53 37.62 26.84
CA LEU A 9 6.63 36.20 27.17
C LEU A 9 5.48 35.37 26.57
N LEU A 10 4.25 35.89 26.60
CA LEU A 10 3.11 35.24 25.97
C LEU A 10 3.26 35.15 24.44
N PHE A 11 3.76 36.21 23.81
CA PHE A 11 4.04 36.21 22.37
C PHE A 11 5.10 35.17 21.98
N LEU A 12 6.19 35.07 22.75
CA LEU A 12 7.24 34.08 22.52
C LEU A 12 6.73 32.65 22.69
N PHE A 13 5.81 32.41 23.62
CA PHE A 13 5.20 31.09 23.84
C PHE A 13 4.34 30.67 22.64
N SER A 14 3.46 31.55 22.14
CA SER A 14 2.63 31.29 20.96
C SER A 14 3.44 31.11 19.66
N VAL A 15 4.59 31.77 19.55
CA VAL A 15 5.47 31.65 18.38
C VAL A 15 6.25 30.33 18.41
N ALA A 16 6.57 29.79 19.61
CA ALA A 16 7.27 28.52 19.75
C ALA A 16 6.45 27.30 19.29
N GLU A 17 5.13 27.34 19.42
CA GLU A 17 4.23 26.25 19.02
C GLU A 17 4.22 26.03 17.49
N LEU A 18 4.38 27.10 16.71
CA LEU A 18 4.39 27.07 15.23
C LEU A 18 5.65 26.40 14.64
N PHE A 19 6.73 26.24 15.40
CA PHE A 19 7.97 25.61 14.91
C PHE A 19 8.04 24.10 15.17
N TYR A 20 7.03 23.52 15.84
CA TYR A 20 7.08 22.11 16.26
C TYR A 20 6.64 21.11 15.16
N GLU A 21 6.00 21.57 14.08
CA GLU A 21 5.46 20.70 13.00
C GLU A 21 6.41 20.50 11.81
N GLY A 22 7.72 20.46 12.04
CA GLY A 22 8.73 20.41 10.97
C GLY A 22 9.26 19.02 10.57
N GLN A 23 8.87 17.94 11.24
CA GLN A 23 9.43 16.59 11.00
C GLN A 23 8.51 15.77 10.08
N ALA A 24 8.32 16.23 8.84
CA ALA A 24 7.74 15.40 7.80
C ALA A 24 8.74 14.26 7.47
N GLN A 25 8.54 13.10 8.09
CA GLN A 25 9.37 11.93 7.83
C GLN A 25 9.06 11.40 6.43
N MET A 26 10.04 11.42 5.52
CA MET A 26 9.86 10.79 4.21
C MET A 26 9.64 9.29 4.40
N VAL A 27 8.48 8.79 3.95
CA VAL A 27 8.24 7.36 3.85
C VAL A 27 9.11 6.84 2.72
N LYS A 28 9.97 5.85 3.02
CA LYS A 28 10.79 5.19 2.00
C LYS A 28 9.88 4.63 0.92
N GLN A 29 9.98 5.18 -0.29
CA GLN A 29 9.31 4.59 -1.44
C GLN A 29 10.11 3.36 -1.88
N CYS A 30 9.44 2.22 -2.03
CA CYS A 30 10.08 1.03 -2.56
C CYS A 30 10.39 1.27 -4.03
N LEU A 31 11.64 1.00 -4.42
CA LEU A 31 12.02 1.04 -5.82
C LEU A 31 11.26 -0.04 -6.59
N CYS A 32 10.99 0.21 -7.88
CA CYS A 32 10.40 -0.82 -8.75
C CYS A 32 11.23 -2.10 -8.76
N SER A 33 12.56 -1.99 -8.71
CA SER A 33 13.48 -3.14 -8.62
C SER A 33 13.30 -3.99 -7.36
N GLN A 34 12.75 -3.43 -6.28
CA GLN A 34 12.47 -4.15 -5.04
C GLN A 34 11.08 -4.81 -5.05
N THR A 35 10.12 -4.25 -5.80
CA THR A 35 8.73 -4.72 -5.83
C THR A 35 8.42 -5.67 -6.98
N GLU A 36 9.13 -5.55 -8.10
CA GLU A 36 9.03 -6.45 -9.26
C GLU A 36 9.20 -7.95 -8.92
N PRO A 37 10.22 -8.39 -8.17
CA PRO A 37 10.34 -9.81 -7.80
C PRO A 37 9.17 -10.30 -6.93
N CYS A 38 8.56 -9.42 -6.13
CA CYS A 38 7.39 -9.74 -5.33
C CYS A 38 6.15 -9.96 -6.21
N ALA A 39 5.92 -9.06 -7.16
CA ALA A 39 4.83 -9.18 -8.13
C ALA A 39 4.95 -10.48 -8.95
N ASN A 40 6.15 -10.79 -9.44
CA ASN A 40 6.40 -12.01 -10.21
C ASN A 40 6.17 -13.27 -9.36
N LYS A 41 6.63 -13.30 -8.11
CA LYS A 41 6.34 -14.39 -7.18
C LYS A 41 4.84 -14.55 -6.92
N TYR A 42 4.12 -13.44 -6.72
CA TYR A 42 2.68 -13.46 -6.47
C TYR A 42 1.93 -14.06 -7.66
N MET A 43 2.23 -13.64 -8.88
CA MET A 43 1.60 -14.16 -10.08
C MET A 43 1.87 -15.66 -10.29
N GLY A 44 3.09 -16.12 -9.98
CA GLY A 44 3.43 -17.55 -10.01
C GLY A 44 2.76 -18.38 -8.91
N ALA A 45 2.44 -17.77 -7.77
CA ALA A 45 1.79 -18.43 -6.64
C ALA A 45 0.25 -18.44 -6.73
N LEU A 46 -0.34 -17.65 -7.62
CA LEU A 46 -1.80 -17.47 -7.68
C LEU A 46 -2.53 -18.76 -8.07
N GLU A 47 -2.08 -19.46 -9.12
CA GLU A 47 -2.70 -20.72 -9.56
C GLU A 47 -2.62 -21.83 -8.49
N PRO A 48 -1.45 -22.14 -7.89
CA PRO A 48 -1.39 -23.15 -6.82
C PRO A 48 -2.16 -22.72 -5.56
N CYS A 49 -2.27 -21.42 -5.28
CA CYS A 49 -3.11 -20.91 -4.20
C CYS A 49 -4.60 -21.23 -4.47
N ILE A 50 -5.09 -20.97 -5.68
CA ILE A 50 -6.48 -21.32 -6.06
C ILE A 50 -6.69 -22.83 -5.98
N GLU A 51 -5.73 -23.64 -6.43
CA GLU A 51 -5.81 -25.10 -6.37
C GLU A 51 -5.86 -25.65 -4.94
N SER A 52 -5.18 -24.99 -3.99
CA SER A 52 -5.28 -25.37 -2.58
C SER A 52 -6.71 -25.26 -2.03
N CYS A 53 -7.57 -24.41 -2.62
CA CYS A 53 -8.96 -24.23 -2.22
C CYS A 53 -9.92 -25.27 -2.82
N GLN A 54 -9.46 -26.13 -3.73
CA GLN A 54 -10.32 -27.06 -4.47
C GLN A 54 -11.15 -27.94 -3.54
N HIS A 55 -10.52 -28.61 -2.57
CA HIS A 55 -11.21 -29.51 -1.65
C HIS A 55 -12.28 -28.79 -0.83
N HIS A 56 -11.97 -27.58 -0.35
CA HIS A 56 -12.92 -26.79 0.44
C HIS A 56 -14.11 -26.34 -0.40
N LEU A 57 -13.86 -25.86 -1.62
CA LEU A 57 -14.93 -25.41 -2.51
C LEU A 57 -15.84 -26.58 -2.95
N GLN A 58 -15.26 -27.74 -3.22
CA GLN A 58 -16.00 -28.95 -3.55
C GLN A 58 -16.85 -29.45 -2.36
N ALA A 59 -16.33 -29.37 -1.13
CA ALA A 59 -17.07 -29.71 0.07
C ALA A 59 -18.30 -28.81 0.30
N LEU A 60 -18.25 -27.57 -0.19
CA LEU A 60 -19.37 -26.63 -0.20
C LEU A 60 -20.34 -26.83 -1.38
N GLY A 61 -20.14 -27.84 -2.22
CA GLY A 61 -20.93 -28.07 -3.43
C GLY A 61 -20.64 -27.08 -4.56
N GLY A 62 -19.53 -26.33 -4.48
CA GLY A 62 -19.15 -25.34 -5.47
C GLY A 62 -18.50 -25.93 -6.72
N ASN A 63 -18.65 -25.25 -7.86
CA ASN A 63 -18.01 -25.63 -9.10
C ASN A 63 -16.59 -25.03 -9.19
N PHE A 64 -15.59 -25.84 -8.84
CA PHE A 64 -14.19 -25.42 -8.89
C PHE A 64 -13.72 -25.02 -10.30
N GLY A 65 -14.21 -25.69 -11.35
CA GLY A 65 -13.88 -25.36 -12.73
C GLY A 65 -14.37 -23.96 -13.13
N ALA A 66 -15.60 -23.61 -12.75
CA ALA A 66 -16.16 -22.28 -12.98
C ALA A 66 -15.39 -21.20 -12.19
N LEU A 67 -15.01 -21.49 -10.94
CA LEU A 67 -14.20 -20.58 -10.13
C LEU A 67 -12.81 -20.36 -10.76
N LYS A 68 -12.14 -21.43 -11.18
CA LYS A 68 -10.83 -21.36 -11.85
C LYS A 68 -10.90 -20.54 -13.14
N GLN A 69 -11.95 -20.70 -13.94
CA GLN A 69 -12.19 -19.87 -15.12
C GLN A 69 -12.44 -18.40 -14.76
N CYS A 70 -13.22 -18.13 -13.72
CA CYS A 70 -13.45 -16.77 -13.23
C CYS A 70 -12.11 -16.10 -12.86
N PHE A 71 -11.26 -16.77 -12.08
CA PHE A 71 -9.93 -16.24 -11.74
C PHE A 71 -9.05 -15.99 -12.95
N LYS A 72 -8.99 -16.93 -13.92
CA LYS A 72 -8.26 -16.74 -15.18
C LYS A 72 -8.76 -15.51 -15.94
N SER A 73 -10.07 -15.27 -15.97
CA SER A 73 -10.64 -14.07 -16.62
C SER A 73 -10.23 -12.75 -15.95
N LYS A 74 -9.87 -12.79 -14.66
CA LYS A 74 -9.45 -11.61 -13.88
C LYS A 74 -7.93 -11.45 -13.78
N GLN A 75 -7.15 -12.43 -14.24
CA GLN A 75 -5.69 -12.41 -14.16
C GLN A 75 -5.09 -11.17 -14.85
N ASN A 76 -5.63 -10.77 -16.00
CA ASN A 76 -5.21 -9.55 -16.69
C ASN A 76 -5.47 -8.28 -15.85
N LEU A 77 -6.60 -8.23 -15.13
CA LEU A 77 -6.94 -7.10 -14.27
C LEU A 77 -5.98 -7.00 -13.07
N ILE A 78 -5.60 -8.14 -12.49
CA ILE A 78 -4.58 -8.20 -11.43
C ILE A 78 -3.24 -7.70 -11.97
N GLN A 79 -2.84 -8.15 -13.16
CA GLN A 79 -1.59 -7.72 -13.78
C GLN A 79 -1.59 -6.22 -14.13
N SER A 80 -2.70 -5.68 -14.62
CA SER A 80 -2.87 -4.24 -14.84
C SER A 80 -2.80 -3.44 -13.53
N ALA A 81 -3.35 -3.95 -12.42
CA ALA A 81 -3.26 -3.30 -11.12
C ALA A 81 -1.82 -3.26 -10.58
N ILE A 82 -1.06 -4.34 -10.77
CA ILE A 82 0.37 -4.40 -10.45
C ILE A 82 1.14 -3.36 -11.28
N GLN A 83 0.90 -3.31 -12.58
CA GLN A 83 1.55 -2.36 -13.49
C GLN A 83 1.21 -0.91 -13.17
N CYS A 84 -0.04 -0.62 -12.76
CA CYS A 84 -0.47 0.71 -12.32
C CYS A 84 0.32 1.16 -11.09
N THR A 85 0.41 0.29 -10.09
CA THR A 85 1.17 0.54 -8.85
C THR A 85 2.65 0.75 -9.13
N GLN A 86 3.24 -0.01 -10.05
CA GLN A 86 4.64 0.18 -10.46
C GLN A 86 4.82 1.49 -11.24
N GLY A 87 3.88 1.87 -12.12
CA GLY A 87 3.89 3.12 -12.86
C GLY A 87 3.90 4.38 -11.98
N GLN A 88 3.21 4.32 -10.84
CA GLN A 88 3.16 5.40 -9.85
C GLN A 88 4.50 5.59 -9.10
N ASN A 89 5.31 4.52 -9.00
CA ASN A 89 6.60 4.53 -8.31
C ASN A 89 7.81 4.72 -9.26
N LYS A 90 7.58 5.17 -10.50
CA LYS A 90 8.66 5.40 -11.49
C LYS A 90 9.46 6.70 -11.30
N ASN A 91 9.04 7.56 -10.36
CA ASN A 91 9.63 8.89 -10.14
C ASN A 91 10.38 9.02 -8.79
N ALA A 92 10.82 7.92 -8.19
CA ALA A 92 11.65 7.91 -6.97
C ALA A 92 13.01 7.24 -7.23
#